data_AF-A0A1G6QUD6-F1
#
_entry.id   AF-A0A1G6QUD6-F1
#
_cell.length_a   1.000
_cell.length_b   1.000
_cell.length_c   1.000
_cell.angle_alpha   90.00
_cell.angle_beta   90.00
_cell.angle_gamma   90.00
#
_symmetry.space_group_name_H-M   'P 1'
#
loop_
_entity.id
_entity.type
_entity.pdbx_description
1 polymer ?
#
loop_
_entity_poly.entity_id
_entity_poly.type
_entity_poly.pdbx_seq_one_letter_code
_entity_poly.pdbx_strand_id
1 'polypeptide(L)'
;MNKIIKLTTVGLLVIGGSVVAVPAYAADLTCTDDLGSQTVSGNLLVPGGADCVLGGATVEGDIIVEEGGWLDATSVTVTGDVIATDAYGVSLDGTSVEGDISAYSADTTVGFLYVNDLRVGGSVEAGGIDVEVVDSAITGSLLTQQANYVDVVRTSVGGDVSIDRSGWGVSMTGAVVQGDVTVSGSSRDVLIGATADGGSDAFANTIGGGLSLTGNSANLRVANTTVYGALALDANTPGAIFGAGVRAGSTTGDYTGEAPTAPPTGDQSIAVTVPAQGSGELTWSIEGTSRLVDLGVAEQELDHFHAEGEIIPIRIQDTRAGNPGWSLTAQVSDFTAGGEQVSSKYLGWTPEVLENAGDAIAGAPVPSGFDEGEGLSVARTLASANEGHARGSSLVGADLDLKLPLETPRGTYTATVTLTALS
;
A
#
# COMPACT_ATOMS: atom_id res chain seq x y z
N MET A 1 50.37 30.52 -59.56
CA MET A 1 49.20 31.19 -60.17
C MET A 1 48.07 30.20 -60.24
N ASN A 2 47.05 30.38 -59.40
CA ASN A 2 45.79 29.64 -59.42
C ASN A 2 45.12 29.76 -60.79
N LYS A 3 44.55 28.66 -61.31
CA LYS A 3 43.19 28.66 -61.90
C LYS A 3 42.65 27.26 -62.25
N ILE A 4 41.75 26.82 -61.37
CA ILE A 4 40.38 26.35 -61.69
C ILE A 4 40.25 25.15 -62.65
N ILE A 5 39.99 23.98 -62.06
CA ILE A 5 39.42 22.79 -62.73
C ILE A 5 37.95 22.70 -62.30
N LYS A 6 37.04 22.68 -63.29
CA LYS A 6 35.61 22.43 -63.09
C LYS A 6 35.41 20.93 -62.80
N LEU A 7 34.88 20.59 -61.63
CA LEU A 7 34.35 19.26 -61.33
C LEU A 7 32.83 19.28 -61.48
N THR A 8 32.32 18.38 -62.32
CA THR A 8 30.91 18.16 -62.60
C THR A 8 30.28 17.37 -61.45
N THR A 9 29.23 17.93 -60.86
CA THR A 9 28.44 17.35 -59.76
C THR A 9 27.55 16.23 -60.28
N VAL A 10 27.70 15.01 -59.74
CA VAL A 10 26.70 13.94 -59.84
C VAL A 10 25.88 13.98 -58.55
N GLY A 11 24.62 14.41 -58.66
CA GLY A 11 23.68 14.42 -57.53
C GLY A 11 23.19 13.01 -57.24
N LEU A 12 23.43 12.52 -56.02
CA LEU A 12 22.81 11.32 -55.47
C LEU A 12 21.41 11.71 -54.97
N LEU A 13 20.37 11.15 -55.59
CA LEU A 13 18.98 11.30 -55.16
C LEU A 13 18.73 10.35 -53.97
N VAL A 14 18.70 10.90 -52.75
CA VAL A 14 18.23 10.16 -51.55
C VAL A 14 16.71 10.12 -51.62
N ILE A 15 16.16 8.95 -51.93
CA ILE A 15 14.72 8.70 -51.85
C ILE A 15 14.37 8.65 -50.36
N GLY A 16 13.79 9.73 -49.84
CA GLY A 16 13.24 9.79 -48.50
C GLY A 16 12.06 8.83 -48.38
N GLY A 17 12.25 7.71 -47.69
CA GLY A 17 11.15 6.88 -47.21
C GLY A 17 10.40 7.64 -46.13
N SER A 18 9.16 8.05 -46.42
CA SER A 18 8.23 8.58 -45.44
C SER A 18 7.89 7.47 -44.43
N VAL A 19 8.37 7.61 -43.20
CA VAL A 19 7.95 6.81 -42.06
C VAL A 19 6.51 7.22 -41.76
N VAL A 20 5.55 6.40 -42.14
CA VAL A 20 4.16 6.57 -41.70
C VAL A 20 4.11 6.05 -40.26
N ALA A 21 4.06 6.95 -39.28
CA ALA A 21 3.77 6.56 -37.91
C ALA A 21 2.34 6.02 -37.88
N VAL A 22 2.19 4.72 -37.69
CA VAL A 22 0.89 4.11 -37.41
C VAL A 22 0.54 4.50 -35.98
N PRO A 23 -0.67 5.01 -35.68
CA PRO A 23 -1.05 5.27 -34.30
C PRO A 23 -0.95 3.96 -33.51
N ALA A 24 -0.23 3.98 -32.38
CA ALA A 24 -0.27 2.88 -31.43
C ALA A 24 -1.67 2.88 -30.80
N TYR A 25 -2.48 1.87 -31.11
CA TYR A 25 -3.71 1.63 -30.39
C TYR A 25 -3.33 1.06 -29.02
N ALA A 26 -3.87 1.65 -27.96
CA ALA A 26 -3.92 1.05 -26.64
C ALA A 26 -4.49 -0.37 -26.78
N ALA A 27 -3.75 -1.38 -26.30
CA ALA A 27 -4.16 -2.76 -26.42
C ALA A 27 -5.00 -3.14 -25.19
N ASP A 28 -6.29 -3.36 -25.41
CA ASP A 28 -7.19 -3.92 -24.40
C ASP A 28 -6.74 -5.34 -24.04
N LEU A 29 -6.95 -5.72 -22.78
CA LEU A 29 -6.56 -7.01 -22.25
C LEU A 29 -7.75 -7.68 -21.56
N THR A 30 -7.89 -8.99 -21.78
CA THR A 30 -8.84 -9.82 -21.03
C THR A 30 -8.12 -10.56 -19.92
N CYS A 31 -8.61 -10.43 -18.68
CA CYS A 31 -8.07 -11.06 -17.49
C CYS A 31 -9.00 -12.18 -17.00
N THR A 32 -8.47 -13.39 -16.86
CA THR A 32 -9.23 -14.56 -16.37
C THR A 32 -8.45 -15.37 -15.32
N ASP A 33 -7.36 -14.79 -14.80
CA ASP A 33 -6.53 -15.35 -13.73
C ASP A 33 -5.65 -14.21 -13.14
N ASP A 34 -4.57 -14.54 -12.45
CA ASP A 34 -3.57 -13.59 -11.94
C ASP A 34 -2.74 -12.93 -13.07
N LEU A 35 -2.76 -11.60 -13.12
CA LEU A 35 -1.97 -10.78 -14.04
C LEU A 35 -0.66 -10.26 -13.42
N GLY A 36 -0.52 -10.28 -12.10
CA GLY A 36 0.62 -9.72 -11.37
C GLY A 36 0.75 -8.20 -11.56
N SER A 37 1.99 -7.73 -11.75
CA SER A 37 2.36 -6.29 -11.79
C SER A 37 2.47 -5.70 -13.21
N GLN A 38 1.75 -6.28 -14.18
CA GLN A 38 1.87 -5.87 -15.58
C GLN A 38 1.20 -4.52 -15.86
N THR A 39 1.68 -3.83 -16.90
CA THR A 39 1.01 -2.65 -17.46
C THR A 39 0.06 -3.06 -18.59
N VAL A 40 -1.18 -2.64 -18.49
CA VAL A 40 -2.24 -2.77 -19.50
C VAL A 40 -2.42 -1.40 -20.16
N SER A 41 -2.02 -1.26 -21.42
CA SER A 41 -2.05 0.04 -22.11
C SER A 41 -3.44 0.50 -22.55
N GLY A 42 -4.44 -0.36 -22.46
CA GLY A 42 -5.84 -0.06 -22.76
C GLY A 42 -6.77 -0.51 -21.64
N ASN A 43 -8.00 -0.87 -22.01
CA ASN A 43 -8.97 -1.32 -21.03
C ASN A 43 -8.66 -2.76 -20.58
N LEU A 44 -8.92 -3.04 -19.32
CA LEU A 44 -8.88 -4.40 -18.76
C LEU A 44 -10.31 -4.92 -18.62
N LEU A 45 -10.61 -6.03 -19.30
CA LEU A 45 -11.90 -6.71 -19.20
C LEU A 45 -11.76 -7.96 -18.31
N VAL A 46 -12.57 -8.06 -17.26
CA VAL A 46 -12.80 -9.28 -16.48
C VAL A 46 -14.11 -9.91 -16.97
N PRO A 47 -14.06 -10.99 -17.77
CA PRO A 47 -15.25 -11.61 -18.33
C PRO A 47 -16.17 -12.19 -17.26
N GLY A 48 -17.43 -12.41 -17.63
CA GLY A 48 -18.41 -12.94 -16.71
C GLY A 48 -18.01 -14.31 -16.12
N GLY A 49 -18.14 -14.44 -14.80
CA GLY A 49 -17.77 -15.63 -14.03
C GLY A 49 -16.27 -15.92 -13.95
N ALA A 50 -15.42 -15.02 -14.44
CA ALA A 50 -13.97 -15.16 -14.36
C ALA A 50 -13.40 -14.42 -13.14
N ASP A 51 -12.26 -14.89 -12.67
CA ASP A 51 -11.50 -14.28 -11.58
C ASP A 51 -10.33 -13.51 -12.18
N CYS A 52 -10.09 -12.29 -11.71
CA CYS A 52 -8.92 -11.50 -12.08
C CYS A 52 -8.23 -10.98 -10.83
N VAL A 53 -6.95 -11.30 -10.69
CA VAL A 53 -6.11 -10.83 -9.58
C VAL A 53 -5.02 -9.92 -10.14
N LEU A 54 -4.89 -8.72 -9.57
CA LEU A 54 -3.91 -7.70 -9.94
C LEU A 54 -3.08 -7.32 -8.71
N GLY A 55 -1.75 -7.36 -8.83
CA GLY A 55 -0.83 -7.02 -7.74
C GLY A 55 0.26 -6.07 -8.22
N GLY A 56 0.14 -4.77 -7.95
CA GLY A 56 1.09 -3.76 -8.42
C GLY A 56 0.96 -3.41 -9.91
N ALA A 57 -0.17 -3.74 -10.54
CA ALA A 57 -0.42 -3.48 -11.95
C ALA A 57 -0.66 -1.99 -12.26
N THR A 58 -0.58 -1.63 -13.54
CA THR A 58 -1.06 -0.33 -14.04
C THR A 58 -2.02 -0.57 -15.20
N VAL A 59 -3.23 -0.02 -15.12
CA VAL A 59 -4.23 -0.04 -16.20
C VAL A 59 -4.39 1.39 -16.70
N GLU A 60 -3.97 1.64 -17.94
CA GLU A 60 -4.00 2.97 -18.59
C GLU A 60 -5.39 3.32 -19.18
N GLY A 61 -6.36 2.42 -19.04
CA GLY A 61 -7.76 2.62 -19.39
C GLY A 61 -8.68 2.24 -18.24
N ASP A 62 -9.88 1.78 -18.61
CA ASP A 62 -10.90 1.35 -17.65
C ASP A 62 -10.71 -0.11 -17.25
N ILE A 63 -11.10 -0.45 -16.02
CA ILE A 63 -11.36 -1.84 -15.64
C ILE A 63 -12.87 -2.10 -15.74
N ILE A 64 -13.24 -3.09 -16.55
CA ILE A 64 -14.63 -3.47 -16.79
C ILE A 64 -14.83 -4.89 -16.26
N VAL A 65 -15.70 -5.05 -15.26
CA VAL A 65 -16.05 -6.34 -14.66
C VAL A 65 -17.47 -6.71 -15.06
N GLU A 66 -17.59 -7.80 -15.81
CA GLU A 66 -18.87 -8.31 -16.30
C GLU A 66 -19.59 -9.20 -15.26
N GLU A 67 -20.80 -9.64 -15.60
CA GLU A 67 -21.70 -10.42 -14.77
C GLU A 67 -21.03 -11.64 -14.10
N GLY A 68 -21.07 -11.70 -12.78
CA GLY A 68 -20.47 -12.77 -11.98
C GLY A 68 -18.94 -12.79 -11.96
N GLY A 69 -18.28 -11.83 -12.61
CA GLY A 69 -16.83 -11.67 -12.54
C GLY A 69 -16.38 -11.23 -11.15
N TRP A 70 -15.17 -11.61 -10.77
CA TRP A 70 -14.52 -11.21 -9.53
C TRP A 70 -13.20 -10.49 -9.81
N LEU A 71 -13.05 -9.28 -9.26
CA LEU A 71 -11.82 -8.51 -9.32
C LEU A 71 -11.21 -8.38 -7.92
N ASP A 72 -9.94 -8.74 -7.79
CA ASP A 72 -9.09 -8.43 -6.64
C ASP A 72 -7.89 -7.60 -7.13
N ALA A 73 -7.84 -6.33 -6.75
CA ALA A 73 -6.78 -5.40 -7.15
C ALA A 73 -6.07 -4.81 -5.93
N THR A 74 -4.80 -5.19 -5.75
CA THR A 74 -3.96 -4.72 -4.66
C THR A 74 -2.81 -3.87 -5.18
N SER A 75 -2.65 -2.65 -4.64
CA SER A 75 -1.60 -1.69 -5.01
C SER A 75 -1.59 -1.34 -6.51
N VAL A 76 -2.76 -1.26 -7.15
CA VAL A 76 -2.89 -1.00 -8.59
C VAL A 76 -3.04 0.50 -8.87
N THR A 77 -2.62 0.94 -10.06
CA THR A 77 -2.97 2.26 -10.61
C THR A 77 -3.91 2.11 -11.79
N VAL A 78 -5.07 2.77 -11.75
CA VAL A 78 -6.06 2.82 -12.83
C VAL A 78 -6.24 4.28 -13.25
N THR A 79 -5.96 4.61 -14.51
CA THR A 79 -6.11 5.99 -15.01
C THR A 79 -7.51 6.28 -15.55
N GLY A 80 -8.29 5.24 -15.83
CA GLY A 80 -9.70 5.34 -16.17
C GLY A 80 -10.62 5.06 -14.99
N ASP A 81 -11.76 4.48 -15.31
CA ASP A 81 -12.81 4.11 -14.36
C ASP A 81 -12.73 2.63 -13.96
N VAL A 82 -13.36 2.28 -12.83
CA VAL A 82 -13.68 0.89 -12.49
C VAL A 82 -15.18 0.69 -12.60
N ILE A 83 -15.62 -0.13 -13.56
CA ILE A 83 -17.03 -0.32 -13.91
C ILE A 83 -17.39 -1.79 -13.72
N ALA A 84 -18.30 -2.07 -12.80
CA ALA A 84 -18.79 -3.41 -12.50
C ALA A 84 -20.31 -3.49 -12.66
N THR A 85 -20.77 -4.41 -13.50
CA THR A 85 -22.20 -4.65 -13.73
C THR A 85 -22.52 -6.10 -13.42
N ASP A 86 -23.39 -6.31 -12.42
CA ASP A 86 -23.79 -7.62 -11.90
C ASP A 86 -22.60 -8.51 -11.52
N ALA A 87 -21.47 -7.90 -11.12
CA ALA A 87 -20.26 -8.60 -10.72
C ALA A 87 -20.50 -9.43 -9.44
N TYR A 88 -19.76 -10.54 -9.31
CA TYR A 88 -19.72 -11.29 -8.05
C TYR A 88 -19.06 -10.45 -6.95
N GLY A 89 -18.00 -9.71 -7.28
CA GLY A 89 -17.38 -8.80 -6.34
C GLY A 89 -16.22 -8.00 -6.91
N VAL A 90 -15.99 -6.85 -6.30
CA VAL A 90 -14.85 -5.98 -6.58
C VAL A 90 -14.17 -5.64 -5.25
N SER A 91 -12.91 -6.03 -5.12
CA SER A 91 -12.06 -5.71 -3.98
C SER A 91 -10.89 -4.86 -4.46
N LEU A 92 -10.77 -3.64 -3.96
CA LEU A 92 -9.68 -2.72 -4.26
C LEU A 92 -8.95 -2.37 -2.95
N ASP A 93 -7.66 -2.64 -2.88
CA ASP A 93 -6.82 -2.42 -1.69
C ASP A 93 -5.55 -1.65 -2.06
N GLY A 94 -5.26 -0.54 -1.37
CA GLY A 94 -4.08 0.28 -1.62
C GLY A 94 -3.99 0.83 -3.06
N THR A 95 -5.12 0.86 -3.77
CA THR A 95 -5.21 1.15 -5.21
C THR A 95 -5.52 2.63 -5.46
N SER A 96 -5.10 3.16 -6.60
CA SER A 96 -5.44 4.52 -7.04
C SER A 96 -6.28 4.44 -8.31
N VAL A 97 -7.45 5.09 -8.30
CA VAL A 97 -8.34 5.23 -9.47
C VAL A 97 -8.45 6.71 -9.78
N GLU A 98 -8.01 7.15 -10.96
CA GLU A 98 -8.09 8.57 -11.35
C GLU A 98 -9.54 8.98 -11.68
N GLY A 99 -10.32 8.06 -12.25
CA GLY A 99 -11.72 8.25 -12.60
C GLY A 99 -12.72 7.87 -11.50
N ASP A 100 -13.89 7.44 -11.94
CA ASP A 100 -15.01 7.01 -11.11
C ASP A 100 -14.95 5.49 -10.81
N ILE A 101 -15.61 5.09 -9.72
CA ILE A 101 -15.91 3.68 -9.43
C ILE A 101 -17.43 3.54 -9.49
N SER A 102 -17.93 2.66 -10.36
CA SER A 102 -19.35 2.38 -10.52
C SER A 102 -19.61 0.87 -10.43
N ALA A 103 -20.33 0.41 -9.40
CA ALA A 103 -20.64 -1.00 -9.17
C ALA A 103 -22.12 -1.24 -8.85
N TYR A 104 -22.86 -1.82 -9.80
CA TYR A 104 -24.30 -2.06 -9.64
C TYR A 104 -24.68 -3.51 -9.90
N SER A 105 -25.61 -4.03 -9.09
CA SER A 105 -26.26 -5.32 -9.30
C SER A 105 -27.78 -5.16 -9.32
N ALA A 106 -28.44 -5.79 -10.31
CA ALA A 106 -29.89 -5.82 -10.45
C ALA A 106 -30.53 -7.12 -9.89
N ASP A 107 -29.73 -8.12 -9.53
CA ASP A 107 -30.16 -9.51 -9.26
C ASP A 107 -30.03 -9.98 -7.79
N THR A 108 -30.47 -11.21 -7.49
CA THR A 108 -30.49 -11.84 -6.15
C THR A 108 -29.14 -12.37 -5.65
N THR A 109 -28.09 -12.29 -6.46
CA THR A 109 -26.74 -12.65 -6.04
C THR A 109 -26.15 -11.44 -5.32
N VAL A 110 -25.96 -11.55 -4.00
CA VAL A 110 -25.35 -10.48 -3.20
C VAL A 110 -23.87 -10.40 -3.59
N GLY A 111 -23.55 -9.46 -4.48
CA GLY A 111 -22.17 -9.07 -4.77
C GLY A 111 -21.67 -8.04 -3.78
N PHE A 112 -20.42 -7.61 -3.93
CA PHE A 112 -19.80 -6.62 -3.05
C PHE A 112 -18.89 -5.64 -3.79
N LEU A 113 -18.77 -4.44 -3.24
CA LEU A 113 -17.74 -3.45 -3.53
C LEU A 113 -17.01 -3.13 -2.23
N TYR A 114 -15.75 -3.56 -2.13
CA TYR A 114 -14.87 -3.23 -1.01
C TYR A 114 -13.74 -2.33 -1.50
N VAL A 115 -13.64 -1.17 -0.86
CA VAL A 115 -12.70 -0.10 -1.18
C VAL A 115 -11.89 0.20 0.08
N ASN A 116 -10.63 -0.20 0.11
CA ASN A 116 -9.75 -0.06 1.28
C ASN A 116 -8.44 0.66 0.94
N ASP A 117 -8.08 1.71 1.70
CA ASP A 117 -6.87 2.52 1.47
C ASP A 117 -6.79 3.06 0.02
N LEU A 118 -7.90 3.57 -0.51
CA LEU A 118 -8.00 4.05 -1.89
C LEU A 118 -7.84 5.56 -2.02
N ARG A 119 -7.31 5.96 -3.17
CA ARG A 119 -7.48 7.32 -3.71
C ARG A 119 -8.37 7.26 -4.95
N VAL A 120 -9.51 7.96 -4.92
CA VAL A 120 -10.46 8.05 -6.02
C VAL A 120 -10.52 9.51 -6.49
N GLY A 121 -10.14 9.76 -7.74
CA GLY A 121 -10.18 11.10 -8.35
C GLY A 121 -11.59 11.54 -8.72
N GLY A 122 -12.47 10.59 -9.00
CA GLY A 122 -13.90 10.79 -9.23
C GLY A 122 -14.79 10.48 -8.01
N SER A 123 -15.97 9.99 -8.30
CA SER A 123 -17.01 9.55 -7.37
C SER A 123 -17.03 8.02 -7.22
N VAL A 124 -17.64 7.56 -6.14
CA VAL A 124 -17.95 6.13 -5.94
C VAL A 124 -19.46 5.98 -5.97
N GLU A 125 -19.97 5.19 -6.90
CA GLU A 125 -21.38 4.93 -7.14
C GLU A 125 -21.65 3.43 -7.03
N ALA A 126 -22.56 3.02 -6.16
CA ALA A 126 -22.84 1.60 -5.96
C ALA A 126 -24.31 1.31 -5.70
N GLY A 127 -24.75 0.08 -5.99
CA GLY A 127 -26.12 -0.32 -5.66
C GLY A 127 -26.44 -1.79 -5.84
N GLY A 128 -27.39 -2.29 -5.06
CA GLY A 128 -27.79 -3.70 -5.08
C GLY A 128 -26.76 -4.67 -4.50
N ILE A 129 -25.67 -4.17 -3.92
CA ILE A 129 -24.51 -4.94 -3.43
C ILE A 129 -24.14 -4.54 -2.00
N ASP A 130 -23.28 -5.32 -1.35
CA ASP A 130 -22.57 -4.91 -0.13
C ASP A 130 -21.56 -3.80 -0.46
N VAL A 131 -21.47 -2.76 0.37
CA VAL A 131 -20.57 -1.64 0.13
C VAL A 131 -19.77 -1.33 1.38
N GLU A 132 -18.44 -1.41 1.26
CA GLU A 132 -17.51 -0.96 2.30
C GLU A 132 -16.51 0.02 1.72
N VAL A 133 -16.37 1.19 2.36
CA VAL A 133 -15.40 2.22 2.01
C VAL A 133 -14.61 2.60 3.24
N VAL A 134 -13.38 2.09 3.32
CA VAL A 134 -12.53 2.13 4.50
C VAL A 134 -11.22 2.85 4.18
N ASP A 135 -10.78 3.72 5.08
CA ASP A 135 -9.47 4.40 5.03
C ASP A 135 -9.18 5.12 3.69
N SER A 136 -10.24 5.62 3.02
CA SER A 136 -10.14 6.08 1.64
C SER A 136 -10.33 7.59 1.48
N ALA A 137 -9.90 8.12 0.34
CA ALA A 137 -10.11 9.50 -0.07
C ALA A 137 -10.83 9.56 -1.42
N ILE A 138 -12.07 10.07 -1.41
CA ILE A 138 -12.90 10.28 -2.58
C ILE A 138 -12.95 11.77 -2.86
N THR A 139 -12.48 12.18 -4.04
CA THR A 139 -12.49 13.60 -4.43
C THR A 139 -13.90 14.05 -4.79
N GLY A 140 -14.67 13.20 -5.47
CA GLY A 140 -16.08 13.40 -5.78
C GLY A 140 -17.02 13.02 -4.64
N SER A 141 -18.14 12.41 -4.99
CA SER A 141 -19.21 12.04 -4.05
C SER A 141 -19.24 10.52 -3.81
N LEU A 142 -19.89 10.10 -2.73
CA LEU A 142 -20.24 8.70 -2.49
C LEU A 142 -21.75 8.54 -2.61
N LEU A 143 -22.21 7.77 -3.59
CA LEU A 143 -23.62 7.50 -3.82
C LEU A 143 -23.88 6.01 -3.72
N THR A 144 -24.82 5.62 -2.86
CA THR A 144 -25.30 4.24 -2.81
C THR A 144 -26.81 4.19 -2.97
N GLN A 145 -27.30 3.20 -3.72
CA GLN A 145 -28.72 2.97 -3.93
C GLN A 145 -29.05 1.49 -3.76
N GLN A 146 -29.95 1.17 -2.84
CA GLN A 146 -30.36 -0.22 -2.58
C GLN A 146 -29.19 -1.13 -2.27
N ALA A 147 -28.11 -0.59 -1.69
CA ALA A 147 -27.04 -1.41 -1.15
C ALA A 147 -27.62 -2.36 -0.09
N ASN A 148 -27.04 -3.53 0.03
CA ASN A 148 -27.46 -4.49 1.04
C ASN A 148 -27.07 -3.96 2.43
N TYR A 149 -25.81 -3.57 2.63
CA TYR A 149 -25.38 -2.67 3.71
C TYR A 149 -24.35 -1.66 3.20
N VAL A 150 -24.10 -0.61 3.99
CA VAL A 150 -23.09 0.41 3.68
C VAL A 150 -22.27 0.74 4.92
N ASP A 151 -20.97 0.49 4.86
CA ASP A 151 -20.02 0.92 5.88
C ASP A 151 -19.05 1.95 5.31
N VAL A 152 -18.98 3.11 5.96
CA VAL A 152 -18.06 4.20 5.62
C VAL A 152 -17.19 4.49 6.84
N VAL A 153 -15.92 4.10 6.77
CA VAL A 153 -15.03 4.09 7.93
C VAL A 153 -13.76 4.86 7.62
N ARG A 154 -13.50 5.94 8.38
CA ARG A 154 -12.28 6.77 8.26
C ARG A 154 -12.04 7.28 6.82
N THR A 155 -13.11 7.64 6.14
CA THR A 155 -13.08 8.05 4.73
C THR A 155 -13.30 9.55 4.59
N SER A 156 -12.54 10.19 3.71
CA SER A 156 -12.74 11.59 3.32
C SER A 156 -13.49 11.68 2.00
N VAL A 157 -14.48 12.57 1.92
CA VAL A 157 -15.32 12.78 0.73
C VAL A 157 -15.37 14.28 0.42
N GLY A 158 -14.94 14.66 -0.79
CA GLY A 158 -14.91 16.05 -1.23
C GLY A 158 -16.28 16.60 -1.66
N GLY A 159 -17.17 15.73 -2.12
CA GLY A 159 -18.57 16.04 -2.44
C GLY A 159 -19.54 15.63 -1.34
N ASP A 160 -20.68 15.10 -1.79
CA ASP A 160 -21.77 14.66 -0.92
C ASP A 160 -21.67 13.15 -0.64
N VAL A 161 -22.30 12.71 0.45
CA VAL A 161 -22.59 11.30 0.71
C VAL A 161 -24.09 11.09 0.65
N SER A 162 -24.58 10.27 -0.26
CA SER A 162 -26.00 9.95 -0.41
C SER A 162 -26.21 8.44 -0.35
N ILE A 163 -26.83 7.96 0.72
CA ILE A 163 -27.14 6.54 0.93
C ILE A 163 -28.66 6.37 0.89
N ASP A 164 -29.15 5.77 -0.18
CA ASP A 164 -30.58 5.52 -0.40
C ASP A 164 -30.93 4.04 -0.24
N ARG A 165 -31.88 3.75 0.65
CA ARG A 165 -32.52 2.43 0.82
C ARG A 165 -31.55 1.29 1.10
N SER A 166 -30.62 1.46 2.04
CA SER A 166 -29.79 0.35 2.52
C SER A 166 -30.60 -0.60 3.41
N GLY A 167 -30.72 -1.87 3.01
CA GLY A 167 -31.65 -2.82 3.62
C GLY A 167 -31.20 -3.40 4.96
N TRP A 168 -29.90 -3.60 5.15
CA TRP A 168 -29.30 -4.28 6.29
C TRP A 168 -28.39 -3.40 7.13
N GLY A 169 -28.29 -2.12 6.78
CA GLY A 169 -27.81 -1.09 7.68
C GLY A 169 -26.86 -0.10 7.03
N VAL A 170 -26.59 0.96 7.78
CA VAL A 170 -25.63 1.99 7.47
C VAL A 170 -24.78 2.24 8.69
N SER A 171 -23.46 2.16 8.55
CA SER A 171 -22.50 2.61 9.56
C SER A 171 -21.59 3.68 8.96
N MET A 172 -21.47 4.82 9.62
CA MET A 172 -20.53 5.87 9.22
C MET A 172 -19.75 6.35 10.43
N THR A 173 -18.43 6.12 10.44
CA THR A 173 -17.54 6.48 11.56
C THR A 173 -16.23 7.06 11.05
N GLY A 174 -15.69 8.08 11.72
CA GLY A 174 -14.45 8.73 11.28
C GLY A 174 -14.52 9.44 9.93
N ALA A 175 -15.72 9.66 9.37
CA ALA A 175 -15.87 10.25 8.06
C ALA A 175 -15.65 11.77 8.10
N VAL A 176 -15.00 12.30 7.06
CA VAL A 176 -14.83 13.74 6.84
C VAL A 176 -15.44 14.10 5.50
N VAL A 177 -16.66 14.65 5.53
CA VAL A 177 -17.43 14.99 4.33
C VAL A 177 -17.47 16.51 4.19
N GLN A 178 -17.04 17.05 3.05
CA GLN A 178 -17.11 18.50 2.82
C GLN A 178 -18.53 18.96 2.49
N GLY A 179 -19.27 18.16 1.72
CA GLY A 179 -20.65 18.43 1.33
C GLY A 179 -21.69 17.95 2.35
N ASP A 180 -22.86 17.64 1.82
CA ASP A 180 -24.01 17.14 2.58
C ASP A 180 -23.95 15.62 2.77
N VAL A 181 -24.54 15.13 3.86
CA VAL A 181 -24.79 13.71 4.07
C VAL A 181 -26.30 13.46 4.11
N THR A 182 -26.77 12.54 3.27
CA THR A 182 -28.16 12.08 3.26
C THR A 182 -28.22 10.57 3.45
N VAL A 183 -29.02 10.12 4.42
CA VAL A 183 -29.39 8.70 4.57
C VAL A 183 -30.90 8.58 4.55
N SER A 184 -31.42 7.96 3.49
CA SER A 184 -32.87 7.84 3.26
C SER A 184 -33.33 6.38 3.20
N GLY A 185 -34.53 6.13 3.73
CA GLY A 185 -35.26 4.88 3.50
C GLY A 185 -34.54 3.60 3.93
N SER A 186 -33.52 3.69 4.78
CA SER A 186 -32.69 2.55 5.20
C SER A 186 -33.30 1.84 6.41
N SER A 187 -32.91 0.58 6.63
CA SER A 187 -33.47 -0.27 7.68
C SER A 187 -32.41 -0.97 8.54
N ARG A 188 -32.88 -1.67 9.58
CA ARG A 188 -32.07 -2.39 10.59
C ARG A 188 -31.29 -1.46 11.51
N ASP A 189 -30.15 -0.94 11.06
CA ASP A 189 -29.30 -0.04 11.82
C ASP A 189 -28.92 1.17 10.95
N VAL A 190 -29.00 2.38 11.49
CA VAL A 190 -28.42 3.57 10.87
C VAL A 190 -27.61 4.27 11.96
N LEU A 191 -26.30 4.06 11.92
CA LEU A 191 -25.35 4.44 12.96
C LEU A 191 -24.41 5.51 12.43
N ILE A 192 -24.61 6.75 12.87
CA ILE A 192 -23.80 7.90 12.45
C ILE A 192 -22.93 8.31 13.63
N GLY A 193 -21.67 7.87 13.63
CA GLY A 193 -20.69 8.12 14.70
C GLY A 193 -21.07 7.49 16.05
N ALA A 194 -21.98 6.51 16.01
CA ALA A 194 -22.56 5.86 17.17
C ALA A 194 -22.36 4.35 17.10
N THR A 195 -22.35 3.72 18.27
CA THR A 195 -22.49 2.27 18.41
C THR A 195 -23.97 1.88 18.45
N ALA A 196 -24.29 0.62 18.20
CA ALA A 196 -25.68 0.14 18.14
C ALA A 196 -26.48 0.34 19.44
N ASP A 197 -25.80 0.36 20.59
CA ASP A 197 -26.37 0.65 21.91
C ASP A 197 -26.54 2.15 22.19
N GLY A 198 -26.03 3.02 21.31
CA GLY A 198 -26.13 4.48 21.39
C GLY A 198 -24.94 5.17 22.06
N GLY A 199 -23.85 4.44 22.32
CA GLY A 199 -22.56 5.01 22.69
C GLY A 199 -21.92 5.76 21.51
N SER A 200 -20.86 6.51 21.81
CA SER A 200 -20.04 7.17 20.79
C SER A 200 -19.05 6.18 20.17
N ASP A 201 -18.92 6.20 18.85
CA ASP A 201 -17.81 5.51 18.19
C ASP A 201 -16.46 6.17 18.53
N ALA A 202 -15.38 5.39 18.46
CA ALA A 202 -14.02 5.88 18.70
C ALA A 202 -13.61 6.96 17.70
N PHE A 203 -14.14 6.93 16.47
CA PHE A 203 -13.86 7.90 15.43
C PHE A 203 -15.06 8.82 15.20
N ALA A 204 -14.85 10.12 15.43
CA ALA A 204 -15.87 11.14 15.22
C ALA A 204 -16.10 11.44 13.74
N ASN A 205 -17.33 11.78 13.36
CA ASN A 205 -17.63 12.30 12.02
C ASN A 205 -17.56 13.83 11.99
N THR A 206 -17.14 14.38 10.86
CA THR A 206 -17.24 15.80 10.54
C THR A 206 -17.92 15.99 9.18
N ILE A 207 -18.98 16.79 9.16
CA ILE A 207 -19.79 17.08 7.98
C ILE A 207 -19.82 18.60 7.79
N GLY A 208 -19.28 19.08 6.66
CA GLY A 208 -19.23 20.49 6.31
C GLY A 208 -20.61 21.06 5.94
N GLY A 209 -21.41 20.29 5.21
CA GLY A 209 -22.78 20.59 4.88
C GLY A 209 -23.77 20.21 5.99
N GLY A 210 -24.99 19.88 5.58
CA GLY A 210 -26.05 19.33 6.42
C GLY A 210 -26.05 17.82 6.53
N LEU A 211 -26.79 17.31 7.51
CA LEU A 211 -27.08 15.90 7.69
C LEU A 211 -28.58 15.70 7.62
N SER A 212 -29.07 14.98 6.61
CA SER A 212 -30.48 14.60 6.46
C SER A 212 -30.67 13.11 6.70
N LEU A 213 -31.51 12.77 7.68
CA LEU A 213 -31.89 11.39 7.97
C LEU A 213 -33.40 11.29 7.80
N THR A 214 -33.83 10.66 6.69
CA THR A 214 -35.24 10.72 6.27
C THR A 214 -35.84 9.35 5.99
N GLY A 215 -37.01 9.05 6.56
CA GLY A 215 -37.77 7.85 6.22
C GLY A 215 -37.13 6.54 6.64
N ASN A 216 -36.16 6.56 7.57
CA ASN A 216 -35.44 5.35 7.98
C ASN A 216 -36.28 4.51 8.94
N SER A 217 -36.37 3.20 8.67
CA SER A 217 -37.04 2.21 9.51
C SER A 217 -36.00 1.36 10.25
N ALA A 218 -35.21 2.01 11.12
CA ALA A 218 -33.98 1.46 11.67
C ALA A 218 -33.80 1.83 13.14
N ASN A 219 -32.86 1.15 13.82
CA ASN A 219 -32.21 1.67 15.02
C ASN A 219 -31.35 2.88 14.62
N LEU A 220 -31.98 4.05 14.55
CA LEU A 220 -31.36 5.30 14.13
C LEU A 220 -30.62 5.96 15.30
N ARG A 221 -29.29 5.89 15.28
CA ARG A 221 -28.40 6.46 16.30
C ARG A 221 -27.46 7.49 15.70
N VAL A 222 -27.33 8.62 16.38
CA VAL A 222 -26.31 9.63 16.05
C VAL A 222 -25.53 9.97 17.30
N ALA A 223 -24.21 9.88 17.24
CA ALA A 223 -23.31 10.29 18.31
C ALA A 223 -22.00 10.78 17.69
N ASN A 224 -21.16 11.46 18.47
CA ASN A 224 -19.81 11.88 18.09
C ASN A 224 -19.70 12.46 16.67
N THR A 225 -20.67 13.29 16.27
CA THR A 225 -20.81 13.79 14.90
C THR A 225 -20.98 15.29 14.95
N THR A 226 -20.11 16.01 14.24
CA THR A 226 -20.20 17.47 14.08
C THR A 226 -20.70 17.81 12.69
N VAL A 227 -21.85 18.48 12.62
CA VAL A 227 -22.50 18.97 11.39
C VAL A 227 -22.43 20.50 11.41
N TYR A 228 -21.73 21.11 10.46
CA TYR A 228 -21.65 22.58 10.40
C TYR A 228 -22.94 23.21 9.84
N GLY A 229 -23.64 22.50 8.95
CA GLY A 229 -24.95 22.87 8.45
C GLY A 229 -26.12 22.43 9.34
N ALA A 230 -27.27 22.22 8.71
CA ALA A 230 -28.49 21.78 9.38
C ALA A 230 -28.51 20.25 9.56
N LEU A 231 -28.90 19.80 10.75
CA LEU A 231 -29.25 18.41 11.01
C LEU A 231 -30.79 18.27 10.94
N ALA A 232 -31.27 17.58 9.91
CA ALA A 232 -32.69 17.40 9.64
C ALA A 232 -33.11 15.93 9.81
N LEU A 233 -34.16 15.72 10.60
CA LEU A 233 -34.79 14.42 10.82
C LEU A 233 -36.22 14.48 10.31
N ASP A 234 -36.60 13.55 9.43
CA ASP A 234 -37.98 13.46 8.96
C ASP A 234 -38.43 12.01 8.78
N ALA A 235 -39.70 11.74 9.12
CA ALA A 235 -40.35 10.44 8.89
C ALA A 235 -39.61 9.16 9.35
N ASN A 236 -38.71 9.24 10.35
CA ASN A 236 -37.98 8.06 10.87
C ASN A 236 -38.81 7.26 11.87
N THR A 237 -38.74 5.92 11.80
CA THR A 237 -39.51 5.01 12.66
C THR A 237 -38.66 3.83 13.17
N PRO A 238 -38.34 3.74 14.48
CA PRO A 238 -38.55 4.77 15.50
C PRO A 238 -37.78 6.07 15.19
N GLY A 239 -38.13 7.16 15.88
CA GLY A 239 -37.40 8.42 15.77
C GLY A 239 -35.94 8.31 16.22
N ALA A 240 -35.10 9.25 15.80
CA ALA A 240 -33.67 9.23 16.09
C ALA A 240 -33.37 9.29 17.60
N ILE A 241 -32.31 8.60 18.03
CA ILE A 241 -31.78 8.68 19.39
C ILE A 241 -30.36 9.22 19.33
N PHE A 242 -30.13 10.35 20.01
CA PHE A 242 -28.82 11.00 20.07
C PHE A 242 -28.04 10.59 21.31
N GLY A 243 -26.79 10.20 21.09
CA GLY A 243 -25.77 9.98 22.10
C GLY A 243 -24.92 11.22 22.33
N ALA A 244 -23.81 11.05 23.05
CA ALA A 244 -22.90 12.14 23.38
C ALA A 244 -22.17 12.68 22.14
N GLY A 245 -21.85 13.98 22.16
CA GLY A 245 -20.96 14.60 21.19
C GLY A 245 -21.60 14.99 19.85
N VAL A 246 -22.94 15.00 19.76
CA VAL A 246 -23.64 15.54 18.58
C VAL A 246 -23.57 17.07 18.58
N ARG A 247 -23.10 17.65 17.48
CA ARG A 247 -23.08 19.09 17.24
C ARG A 247 -23.71 19.42 15.90
N ALA A 248 -24.55 20.45 15.85
CA ALA A 248 -25.23 20.86 14.62
C ALA A 248 -25.45 22.38 14.56
N GLY A 249 -25.26 23.00 13.40
CA GLY A 249 -25.54 24.43 13.22
C GLY A 249 -27.00 24.79 13.52
N SER A 250 -27.91 23.88 13.16
CA SER A 250 -29.30 23.87 13.63
C SER A 250 -29.83 22.45 13.61
N THR A 251 -30.87 22.16 14.39
CA THR A 251 -31.53 20.84 14.40
C THR A 251 -33.04 20.98 14.19
N THR A 252 -33.61 20.18 13.30
CA THR A 252 -35.05 20.12 13.03
C THR A 252 -35.55 18.67 13.01
N GLY A 253 -36.77 18.45 13.51
CA GLY A 253 -37.39 17.13 13.63
C GLY A 253 -37.31 16.55 15.04
N ASP A 254 -38.00 15.43 15.25
CA ASP A 254 -38.13 14.79 16.56
C ASP A 254 -36.97 13.83 16.83
N TYR A 255 -36.38 13.93 18.03
CA TYR A 255 -35.36 13.02 18.53
C TYR A 255 -35.50 12.83 20.05
N THR A 256 -34.83 11.82 20.58
CA THR A 256 -34.63 11.62 22.02
C THR A 256 -33.14 11.55 22.35
N GLY A 257 -32.78 11.60 23.64
CA GLY A 257 -31.39 11.54 24.09
C GLY A 257 -30.79 12.92 24.37
N GLU A 258 -29.49 13.07 24.16
CA GLU A 258 -28.78 14.32 24.43
C GLU A 258 -29.09 15.37 23.35
N ALA A 259 -29.35 16.61 23.77
CA ALA A 259 -29.60 17.71 22.85
C ALA A 259 -28.31 18.11 22.11
N PRO A 260 -28.34 18.29 20.77
CA PRO A 260 -27.17 18.75 20.03
C PRO A 260 -26.70 20.11 20.54
N THR A 261 -25.39 20.28 20.56
CA THR A 261 -24.76 21.57 20.86
C THR A 261 -24.34 22.28 19.58
N ALA A 262 -24.02 23.57 19.66
CA ALA A 262 -23.48 24.29 18.51
C ALA A 262 -22.06 23.77 18.15
N PRO A 263 -21.71 23.68 16.86
CA PRO A 263 -20.33 23.46 16.44
C PRO A 263 -19.40 24.57 16.94
N PRO A 264 -18.07 24.32 17.01
CA PRO A 264 -17.09 25.35 17.29
C PRO A 264 -17.25 26.55 16.34
N THR A 265 -17.08 27.76 16.88
CA THR A 265 -17.15 29.00 16.08
C THR A 265 -15.79 29.33 15.45
N GLY A 266 -15.80 29.89 14.24
CA GLY A 266 -14.59 30.30 13.52
C GLY A 266 -14.84 30.44 12.01
N ASP A 267 -13.88 31.01 11.28
CA ASP A 267 -13.94 31.16 9.82
C ASP A 267 -13.66 29.85 9.07
N GLN A 268 -12.90 28.94 9.69
CA GLN A 268 -12.50 27.66 9.12
C GLN A 268 -12.47 26.57 10.18
N SER A 269 -12.82 25.35 9.78
CA SER A 269 -12.67 24.14 10.56
C SER A 269 -11.68 23.19 9.89
N ILE A 270 -10.86 22.52 10.70
CA ILE A 270 -9.92 21.50 10.23
C ILE A 270 -10.32 20.18 10.86
N ALA A 271 -10.47 19.15 10.05
CA ALA A 271 -10.77 17.80 10.49
C ALA A 271 -9.77 16.83 9.87
N VAL A 272 -9.32 15.88 10.69
CA VAL A 272 -8.47 14.77 10.28
C VAL A 272 -8.82 13.57 11.14
N THR A 273 -8.98 12.42 10.49
CA THR A 273 -9.16 11.14 11.18
C THR A 273 -7.82 10.43 11.19
N VAL A 274 -7.32 10.12 12.38
CA VAL A 274 -6.03 9.45 12.56
C VAL A 274 -6.30 8.01 13.02
N PRO A 275 -5.98 7.00 12.21
CA PRO A 275 -6.17 5.61 12.60
C PRO A 275 -5.15 5.18 13.66
N ALA A 276 -5.37 4.00 14.24
CA ALA A 276 -4.34 3.34 15.01
C ALA A 276 -3.12 3.05 14.13
N GLN A 277 -1.92 3.07 14.72
CA GLN A 277 -0.73 2.64 14.00
C GLN A 277 -0.86 1.15 13.61
N GLY A 278 -0.66 0.85 12.32
CA GLY A 278 -0.58 -0.54 11.85
C GLY A 278 0.58 -1.30 12.49
N SER A 279 0.50 -2.64 12.54
CA SER A 279 1.52 -3.48 13.19
C SER A 279 2.90 -3.31 12.57
N GLY A 280 2.98 -2.99 11.28
CA GLY A 280 4.21 -2.87 10.50
C GLY A 280 4.95 -4.20 10.35
N GLU A 281 6.10 -4.15 9.68
CA GLU A 281 6.95 -5.31 9.39
C GLU A 281 8.45 -4.94 9.45
N LEU A 282 9.28 -5.94 9.74
CA LEU A 282 10.72 -5.93 9.53
C LEU A 282 11.04 -6.68 8.22
N THR A 283 11.52 -5.95 7.22
CA THR A 283 11.96 -6.52 5.94
C THR A 283 13.45 -6.30 5.74
N TRP A 284 14.06 -7.16 4.93
CA TRP A 284 15.46 -6.99 4.51
C TRP A 284 15.68 -7.46 3.07
N SER A 285 16.64 -6.85 2.39
CA SER A 285 17.01 -7.18 1.01
C SER A 285 18.49 -6.91 0.75
N ILE A 286 19.05 -7.59 -0.24
CA ILE A 286 20.44 -7.37 -0.70
C ILE A 286 20.40 -6.38 -1.87
N GLU A 287 21.19 -5.30 -1.83
CA GLU A 287 21.12 -4.21 -2.83
C GLU A 287 21.92 -4.48 -4.12
N GLY A 288 22.62 -5.62 -4.21
CA GLY A 288 23.42 -5.97 -5.38
C GLY A 288 22.61 -6.59 -6.52
N THR A 289 23.05 -6.34 -7.76
CA THR A 289 22.55 -7.02 -8.97
C THR A 289 23.09 -8.46 -9.13
N SER A 290 23.99 -8.88 -8.25
CA SER A 290 24.62 -10.19 -8.19
C SER A 290 24.59 -10.70 -6.74
N ARG A 291 24.79 -12.00 -6.55
CA ARG A 291 24.96 -12.61 -5.21
C ARG A 291 26.41 -13.00 -4.93
N LEU A 292 27.34 -12.64 -5.83
CA LEU A 292 28.75 -12.93 -5.69
C LEU A 292 29.43 -11.84 -4.86
N VAL A 293 29.96 -12.23 -3.71
CA VAL A 293 30.98 -11.46 -2.98
C VAL A 293 32.34 -11.85 -3.56
N ASP A 294 33.06 -10.88 -4.11
CA ASP A 294 34.35 -11.09 -4.77
C ASP A 294 35.48 -10.56 -3.90
N LEU A 295 36.36 -11.45 -3.44
CA LEU A 295 37.58 -11.11 -2.69
C LEU A 295 38.81 -11.01 -3.62
N GLY A 296 38.63 -11.21 -4.93
CA GLY A 296 39.71 -11.20 -5.91
C GLY A 296 40.66 -12.38 -5.78
N VAL A 297 41.96 -12.10 -5.95
CA VAL A 297 43.04 -13.10 -5.88
C VAL A 297 43.87 -12.82 -4.64
N ALA A 298 43.99 -13.82 -3.76
CA ALA A 298 44.78 -13.66 -2.55
C ALA A 298 46.27 -13.43 -2.86
N GLU A 299 46.85 -12.42 -2.22
CA GLU A 299 48.26 -12.08 -2.30
C GLU A 299 49.04 -12.86 -1.26
N GLN A 300 50.25 -13.31 -1.62
CA GLN A 300 51.11 -14.00 -0.67
C GLN A 300 51.86 -12.97 0.18
N GLU A 301 51.63 -13.00 1.49
CA GLU A 301 52.44 -12.29 2.48
C GLU A 301 53.53 -13.22 3.08
N LEU A 302 54.20 -12.76 4.15
CA LEU A 302 55.31 -13.50 4.75
C LEU A 302 54.87 -14.86 5.33
N ASP A 303 53.70 -14.92 5.98
CA ASP A 303 53.22 -16.07 6.74
C ASP A 303 51.79 -16.51 6.39
N HIS A 304 51.10 -15.82 5.48
CA HIS A 304 49.75 -16.15 5.02
C HIS A 304 49.48 -15.67 3.59
N PHE A 305 48.36 -16.12 3.02
CA PHE A 305 47.73 -15.47 1.88
C PHE A 305 46.64 -14.52 2.35
N HIS A 306 46.61 -13.29 1.84
CA HIS A 306 45.68 -12.24 2.23
C HIS A 306 44.76 -11.84 1.07
N ALA A 307 43.47 -11.66 1.35
CA ALA A 307 42.50 -11.11 0.41
C ALA A 307 41.47 -10.25 1.15
N GLU A 308 41.08 -9.15 0.54
CA GLU A 308 40.09 -8.21 1.07
C GLU A 308 38.90 -8.09 0.10
N GLY A 309 37.76 -7.68 0.63
CA GLY A 309 36.59 -7.33 -0.17
C GLY A 309 35.47 -6.82 0.73
N GLU A 310 34.27 -6.69 0.19
CA GLU A 310 33.12 -6.17 0.93
C GLU A 310 31.93 -7.10 0.71
N ILE A 311 31.11 -7.31 1.74
CA ILE A 311 29.81 -7.94 1.51
C ILE A 311 28.95 -7.01 0.65
N ILE A 312 28.02 -7.60 -0.10
CA ILE A 312 27.00 -6.81 -0.78
C ILE A 312 26.11 -6.17 0.29
N PRO A 313 25.90 -4.84 0.28
CA PRO A 313 25.09 -4.16 1.27
C PRO A 313 23.69 -4.75 1.43
N ILE A 314 23.22 -4.79 2.67
CA ILE A 314 21.89 -5.27 3.02
C ILE A 314 21.07 -4.10 3.54
N ARG A 315 19.92 -3.85 2.91
CA ARG A 315 18.93 -2.90 3.39
C ARG A 315 18.03 -3.59 4.41
N ILE A 316 17.83 -2.96 5.55
CA ILE A 316 16.86 -3.33 6.57
C ILE A 316 15.84 -2.22 6.65
N GLN A 317 14.56 -2.57 6.66
CA GLN A 317 13.48 -1.63 6.88
C GLN A 317 12.58 -2.17 8.00
N ASP A 318 12.53 -1.44 9.11
CA ASP A 318 11.68 -1.78 10.24
C ASP A 318 10.61 -0.70 10.42
N THR A 319 9.37 -1.12 10.20
CA THR A 319 8.17 -0.31 10.37
C THR A 319 7.30 -0.85 11.51
N ARG A 320 7.77 -1.78 12.34
CA ARG A 320 6.93 -2.40 13.36
C ARG A 320 6.48 -1.42 14.44
N ALA A 321 5.25 -1.61 14.94
CA ALA A 321 4.73 -0.85 16.06
C ALA A 321 5.39 -1.25 17.38
N GLY A 322 5.57 -0.26 18.27
CA GLY A 322 6.28 -0.46 19.54
C GLY A 322 7.80 -0.50 19.43
N ASN A 323 8.35 -0.38 18.21
CA ASN A 323 9.79 -0.35 17.93
C ASN A 323 10.57 -1.50 18.62
N PRO A 324 10.16 -2.77 18.45
CA PRO A 324 10.88 -3.91 19.01
C PRO A 324 12.31 -3.99 18.44
N GLY A 325 13.27 -4.42 19.25
CA GLY A 325 14.64 -4.62 18.77
C GLY A 325 14.73 -5.68 17.66
N TRP A 326 15.81 -5.63 16.88
CA TRP A 326 16.11 -6.64 15.86
C TRP A 326 17.62 -6.88 15.76
N SER A 327 17.98 -8.02 15.17
CA SER A 327 19.38 -8.32 14.83
C SER A 327 19.48 -9.05 13.50
N LEU A 328 20.50 -8.70 12.72
CA LEU A 328 20.92 -9.38 11.52
C LEU A 328 22.26 -10.05 11.77
N THR A 329 22.33 -11.36 11.55
CA THR A 329 23.54 -12.16 11.73
C THR A 329 23.98 -12.79 10.43
N ALA A 330 25.28 -13.06 10.30
CA ALA A 330 25.84 -13.83 9.20
C ALA A 330 26.75 -14.96 9.71
N GLN A 331 26.81 -16.05 8.94
CA GLN A 331 27.77 -17.14 9.10
C GLN A 331 28.20 -17.62 7.71
N VAL A 332 29.46 -18.03 7.57
CA VAL A 332 30.01 -18.49 6.30
C VAL A 332 30.32 -19.98 6.38
N SER A 333 29.89 -20.75 5.37
CA SER A 333 30.28 -22.17 5.26
C SER A 333 31.78 -22.29 5.02
N ASP A 334 32.37 -23.45 5.32
CA ASP A 334 33.76 -23.69 4.92
C ASP A 334 33.95 -23.48 3.40
N PHE A 335 35.11 -22.95 3.06
CA PHE A 335 35.54 -22.73 1.69
C PHE A 335 35.89 -24.06 1.04
N THR A 336 35.46 -24.28 -0.20
CA THR A 336 35.71 -25.54 -0.91
C THR A 336 36.32 -25.31 -2.28
N ALA A 337 37.29 -26.14 -2.67
CA ALA A 337 37.90 -26.14 -4.00
C ALA A 337 38.37 -27.54 -4.38
N GLY A 338 37.82 -28.14 -5.43
CA GLY A 338 38.34 -29.41 -5.99
C GLY A 338 38.40 -30.59 -5.01
N GLY A 339 37.57 -30.61 -3.97
CA GLY A 339 37.57 -31.63 -2.91
C GLY A 339 38.36 -31.23 -1.65
N GLU A 340 39.15 -30.17 -1.72
CA GLU A 340 39.80 -29.56 -0.56
C GLU A 340 38.82 -28.66 0.19
N GLN A 341 38.98 -28.57 1.51
CA GLN A 341 38.19 -27.71 2.39
C GLN A 341 39.11 -26.83 3.24
N VAL A 342 38.74 -25.56 3.39
CA VAL A 342 39.42 -24.61 4.25
C VAL A 342 38.38 -23.93 5.13
N SER A 343 38.62 -23.91 6.44
CA SER A 343 37.61 -23.42 7.36
C SER A 343 37.34 -21.93 7.15
N SER A 344 36.07 -21.54 7.21
CA SER A 344 35.67 -20.13 7.18
C SER A 344 36.08 -19.33 8.42
N LYS A 345 36.71 -19.99 9.41
CA LYS A 345 37.32 -19.29 10.55
C LYS A 345 38.39 -18.29 10.12
N TYR A 346 39.01 -18.52 8.97
CA TYR A 346 40.06 -17.64 8.42
C TYR A 346 39.52 -16.36 7.79
N LEU A 347 38.19 -16.22 7.66
CA LEU A 347 37.53 -15.00 7.24
C LEU A 347 37.11 -14.20 8.48
N GLY A 348 37.69 -13.03 8.64
CA GLY A 348 37.24 -11.96 9.54
C GLY A 348 36.41 -10.93 8.79
N TRP A 349 35.82 -10.00 9.53
CA TRP A 349 35.12 -8.85 8.96
C TRP A 349 35.06 -7.65 9.90
N THR A 350 34.72 -6.48 9.36
CA THR A 350 34.41 -5.26 10.11
C THR A 350 33.04 -4.75 9.69
N PRO A 351 31.97 -5.04 10.45
CA PRO A 351 30.64 -4.51 10.17
C PRO A 351 30.55 -2.99 10.22
N GLU A 352 29.67 -2.43 9.40
CA GLU A 352 29.43 -0.99 9.32
C GLU A 352 27.97 -0.65 8.96
N VAL A 353 27.58 0.59 9.24
CA VAL A 353 26.29 1.16 8.82
C VAL A 353 26.56 2.27 7.82
N LEU A 354 26.11 2.06 6.58
CA LEU A 354 26.29 2.93 5.43
C LEU A 354 25.22 4.03 5.38
N GLU A 355 23.97 3.69 5.71
CA GLU A 355 22.84 4.61 5.85
C GLU A 355 22.09 4.29 7.13
N ASN A 356 21.69 5.30 7.91
CA ASN A 356 21.15 5.05 9.26
C ASN A 356 19.95 5.92 9.62
N ALA A 357 18.80 5.69 8.97
CA ALA A 357 17.55 6.32 9.37
C ALA A 357 16.76 5.47 10.39
N GLY A 358 17.22 4.25 10.71
CA GLY A 358 16.56 3.32 11.63
C GLY A 358 17.30 3.05 12.94
N ASP A 359 18.28 3.89 13.30
CA ASP A 359 19.18 3.72 14.45
C ASP A 359 19.86 2.34 14.53
N ALA A 360 20.24 1.79 13.39
CA ALA A 360 21.05 0.58 13.32
C ALA A 360 22.43 0.80 13.96
N ILE A 361 22.92 -0.25 14.60
CA ILE A 361 24.21 -0.34 15.26
C ILE A 361 24.99 -1.45 14.56
N ALA A 362 26.18 -1.15 14.06
CA ALA A 362 27.08 -2.14 13.49
C ALA A 362 27.52 -3.15 14.55
N GLY A 363 27.69 -4.41 14.12
CA GLY A 363 28.30 -5.45 14.94
C GLY A 363 29.75 -5.13 15.30
N ALA A 364 30.29 -5.85 16.28
CA ALA A 364 31.70 -5.73 16.61
C ALA A 364 32.57 -6.30 15.47
N PRO A 365 33.75 -5.70 15.19
CA PRO A 365 34.74 -6.31 14.31
C PRO A 365 35.12 -7.71 14.78
N VAL A 366 35.28 -8.64 13.84
CA VAL A 366 35.66 -10.03 14.11
C VAL A 366 36.96 -10.30 13.35
N PRO A 367 38.08 -10.56 14.05
CA PRO A 367 39.34 -10.84 13.37
C PRO A 367 39.29 -12.19 12.64
N SER A 368 40.21 -12.37 11.69
CA SER A 368 40.48 -13.68 11.11
C SER A 368 41.02 -14.64 12.19
N GLY A 369 40.56 -15.89 12.16
CA GLY A 369 41.08 -16.99 12.97
C GLY A 369 42.50 -17.43 12.64
N PHE A 370 43.15 -16.80 11.65
CA PHE A 370 44.62 -16.86 11.51
C PHE A 370 45.29 -16.10 12.66
N ASP A 371 44.74 -14.94 13.03
CA ASP A 371 45.22 -14.11 14.14
C ASP A 371 44.65 -14.63 15.47
N GLU A 372 43.32 -14.70 15.58
CA GLU A 372 42.63 -15.20 16.77
C GLU A 372 41.14 -15.56 16.53
N GLY A 373 40.63 -16.49 17.33
CA GLY A 373 39.20 -16.81 17.36
C GLY A 373 38.70 -17.66 16.18
N GLU A 374 37.40 -17.57 15.95
CA GLU A 374 36.67 -18.47 15.02
C GLU A 374 36.20 -17.75 13.75
N GLY A 375 36.60 -16.50 13.52
CA GLY A 375 36.15 -15.71 12.35
C GLY A 375 34.63 -15.81 12.13
N LEU A 376 34.26 -16.07 10.87
CA LEU A 376 32.88 -16.29 10.42
C LEU A 376 32.46 -17.77 10.33
N SER A 377 33.21 -18.71 10.94
CA SER A 377 32.81 -20.14 11.02
C SER A 377 31.61 -20.39 11.93
N VAL A 378 31.25 -19.40 12.74
CA VAL A 378 30.08 -19.35 13.62
C VAL A 378 29.34 -18.04 13.39
N ALA A 379 28.06 -17.99 13.77
CA ALA A 379 27.25 -16.80 13.56
C ALA A 379 27.82 -15.56 14.28
N ARG A 380 27.84 -14.43 13.56
CA ARG A 380 28.26 -13.10 14.05
C ARG A 380 27.18 -12.07 13.72
N THR A 381 27.00 -11.10 14.61
CA THR A 381 26.11 -9.97 14.35
C THR A 381 26.72 -9.06 13.30
N LEU A 382 25.99 -8.83 12.22
CA LEU A 382 26.30 -7.80 11.23
C LEU A 382 25.80 -6.44 11.73
N ALA A 383 24.53 -6.39 12.14
CA ALA A 383 23.91 -5.18 12.65
C ALA A 383 22.74 -5.52 13.58
N SER A 384 22.32 -4.55 14.39
CA SER A 384 21.16 -4.65 15.27
C SER A 384 20.55 -3.28 15.52
N ALA A 385 19.31 -3.23 15.97
CA ALA A 385 18.77 -2.05 16.65
C ALA A 385 18.12 -2.46 17.98
N ASN A 386 18.25 -1.60 18.98
CA ASN A 386 17.66 -1.84 20.30
C ASN A 386 16.16 -1.56 20.30
N GLU A 387 15.43 -2.11 21.27
CA GLU A 387 14.06 -1.69 21.53
C GLU A 387 13.99 -0.16 21.71
N GLY A 388 13.01 0.47 21.06
CA GLY A 388 12.85 1.92 21.02
C GLY A 388 13.62 2.64 19.92
N HIS A 389 14.32 1.91 19.02
CA HIS A 389 14.98 2.49 17.86
C HIS A 389 14.02 3.29 16.96
N ALA A 390 14.53 4.23 16.17
CA ALA A 390 13.73 4.93 15.17
C ALA A 390 13.19 3.95 14.11
N ARG A 391 11.90 4.08 13.76
CA ARG A 391 11.34 3.40 12.59
C ARG A 391 11.99 4.01 11.34
N GLY A 392 12.43 3.17 10.42
CA GLY A 392 13.14 3.65 9.25
C GLY A 392 13.89 2.57 8.50
N SER A 393 14.70 3.01 7.55
CA SER A 393 15.59 2.14 6.77
C SER A 393 17.03 2.38 7.17
N SER A 394 17.80 1.29 7.26
CA SER A 394 19.25 1.34 7.41
C SER A 394 19.90 0.45 6.36
N LEU A 395 21.03 0.88 5.82
CA LEU A 395 21.86 0.11 4.90
C LEU A 395 23.12 -0.30 5.66
N VAL A 396 23.39 -1.60 5.71
CA VAL A 396 24.53 -2.15 6.47
C VAL A 396 25.44 -2.96 5.57
N GLY A 397 26.73 -2.93 5.89
CA GLY A 397 27.81 -3.56 5.15
C GLY A 397 28.86 -4.14 6.09
N ALA A 398 29.90 -4.71 5.51
CA ALA A 398 31.08 -5.17 6.22
C ALA A 398 32.26 -5.32 5.28
N ASP A 399 33.41 -4.81 5.68
CA ASP A 399 34.70 -5.14 5.07
C ASP A 399 35.08 -6.58 5.45
N LEU A 400 35.58 -7.35 4.51
CA LEU A 400 35.99 -8.74 4.67
C LEU A 400 37.51 -8.85 4.65
N ASP A 401 38.07 -9.64 5.56
CA ASP A 401 39.50 -9.85 5.73
C ASP A 401 39.80 -11.35 5.78
N LEU A 402 40.31 -11.92 4.68
CA LEU A 402 40.63 -13.34 4.56
C LEU A 402 42.13 -13.56 4.72
N LYS A 403 42.52 -14.37 5.71
CA LYS A 403 43.93 -14.77 5.94
C LYS A 403 44.08 -16.28 5.98
N LEU A 404 44.65 -16.85 4.94
CA LEU A 404 44.82 -18.30 4.78
C LEU A 404 46.25 -18.74 5.08
N PRO A 405 46.48 -19.87 5.77
CA PRO A 405 47.82 -20.42 5.95
C PRO A 405 48.52 -20.72 4.61
N LEU A 406 49.85 -20.60 4.55
CA LEU A 406 50.64 -20.81 3.33
C LEU A 406 50.59 -22.25 2.79
N GLU A 407 50.19 -23.23 3.61
CA GLU A 407 49.97 -24.61 3.21
C GLU A 407 48.63 -24.85 2.49
N THR A 408 47.77 -23.82 2.39
CA THR A 408 46.49 -23.91 1.69
C THR A 408 46.73 -24.33 0.22
N PRO A 409 46.13 -25.44 -0.24
CA PRO A 409 46.28 -25.88 -1.63
C PRO A 409 45.85 -24.79 -2.62
N ARG A 410 46.49 -24.74 -3.80
CA ARG A 410 46.06 -23.81 -4.84
C ARG A 410 44.67 -24.19 -5.35
N GLY A 411 43.78 -23.22 -5.51
CA GLY A 411 42.45 -23.43 -6.06
C GLY A 411 41.60 -22.17 -6.01
N THR A 412 40.45 -22.21 -6.71
CA THR A 412 39.40 -21.21 -6.54
C THR A 412 38.45 -21.72 -5.48
N TYR A 413 38.48 -21.08 -4.31
CA TYR A 413 37.69 -21.46 -3.16
C TYR A 413 36.37 -20.68 -3.12
N THR A 414 35.27 -21.39 -2.94
CA THR A 414 33.93 -20.78 -2.81
C THR A 414 33.29 -21.18 -1.49
N ALA A 415 32.54 -20.25 -0.91
CA ALA A 415 31.75 -20.45 0.30
C ALA A 415 30.38 -19.78 0.15
N THR A 416 29.44 -20.16 1.03
CA THR A 416 28.11 -19.57 1.09
C THR A 416 27.97 -18.73 2.36
N VAL A 417 27.54 -17.48 2.22
CA VAL A 417 27.13 -16.63 3.35
C VAL A 417 25.66 -16.88 3.64
N THR A 418 25.35 -17.25 4.88
CA THR A 418 23.97 -17.38 5.39
C THR A 418 23.65 -16.16 6.23
N LEU A 419 22.60 -15.43 5.87
CA LEU A 419 22.08 -14.30 6.62
C LEU A 419 20.82 -14.73 7.38
N THR A 420 20.72 -14.34 8.66
CA THR A 420 19.55 -14.62 9.51
C THR A 420 19.13 -13.35 10.22
N ALA A 421 17.90 -12.90 9.97
CA ALA A 421 17.26 -11.81 10.71
C ALA A 421 16.43 -12.39 11.87
N LEU A 422 16.55 -11.79 13.04
CA LEU A 422 15.75 -12.09 14.22
C LEU A 422 14.98 -10.84 14.62
N SER A 423 13.68 -11.02 14.83
CA SER A 423 12.67 -9.98 15.05
C SER A 423 12.10 -10.02 16.46
#